data_AF-A0A2D8KUL4-F1
#
_entry.id   AF-A0A2D8KUL4-F1
#
_cell.length_a   1.000
_cell.length_b   1.000
_cell.length_c   1.000
_cell.angle_alpha   90.00
_cell.angle_beta   90.00
_cell.angle_gamma   90.00
#
_symmetry.space_group_name_H-M   'P 1'
#
loop_
_entity.id
_entity.type
_entity.pdbx_description
1 polymer ?
#
loop_
_entity_poly.entity_id
_entity_poly.type
_entity_poly.pdbx_seq_one_letter_code
_entity_poly.pdbx_strand_id
1 'polypeptide(L)'
;MRFFLTFLISLSGFCQFYGQAVQETASPNYIRTISFTGENTENPGNPIILLGGTLQLSFDDIIGDEADYYYTVEHYNFDWTPSQLSKNEYMDGFDDLRITNFTNAYNTLQPYTHYELSIPNNRTKALKVSGNYLLKVFNANRELVFSRKFMVYENFAQVSAQVKRSRDLEFINEKQVVNFSINSPDFILKNPENNVRVLLMQNYNLKSAILDLKPQYTIASELIYKYDAESAFWGGNEFLQFDDKDLRATTADIASVELDELYHHFLYTDRTRNGNPYT
;
A
#
# COMPACT_ATOMS: atom_id res chain seq x y z
N MET A 1 -70.49 11.31 8.26
CA MET A 1 -69.56 12.32 7.70
C MET A 1 -68.25 12.20 8.49
N ARG A 2 -67.53 11.08 8.36
CA ARG A 2 -66.34 10.87 7.51
C ARG A 2 -65.28 11.99 7.65
N PHE A 3 -64.21 11.70 8.40
CA PHE A 3 -62.78 11.64 8.01
C PHE A 3 -62.14 13.03 7.80
N PHE A 4 -60.98 13.40 8.33
CA PHE A 4 -59.67 12.72 8.36
C PHE A 4 -58.78 13.44 9.40
N LEU A 5 -58.20 12.72 10.36
CA LEU A 5 -57.12 13.23 11.22
C LEU A 5 -55.81 12.65 10.65
N THR A 6 -55.09 13.45 9.86
CA THR A 6 -53.80 13.04 9.27
C THR A 6 -52.70 13.07 10.33
N PHE A 7 -52.29 11.88 10.74
CA PHE A 7 -51.12 11.62 11.57
C PHE A 7 -49.87 11.64 10.67
N LEU A 8 -49.05 12.69 10.77
CA LEU A 8 -47.80 12.83 10.01
C LEU A 8 -46.69 12.10 10.77
N ILE A 9 -46.42 10.84 10.42
CA ILE A 9 -45.26 10.10 10.91
C ILE A 9 -44.04 10.62 10.15
N SER A 10 -43.22 11.44 10.81
CA SER A 10 -41.90 11.80 10.32
C SER A 10 -41.00 10.56 10.40
N LEU A 11 -40.86 9.86 9.29
CA LEU A 11 -39.89 8.78 9.11
C LEU A 11 -38.49 9.42 9.00
N SER A 12 -37.91 9.77 10.14
CA SER A 12 -36.48 10.10 10.23
C SER A 12 -35.71 8.79 10.03
N GLY A 13 -35.48 8.44 8.76
CA GLY A 13 -34.56 7.37 8.39
C GLY A 13 -33.18 7.71 8.95
N PHE A 14 -32.74 6.92 9.93
CA PHE A 14 -31.34 6.87 10.32
C PHE A 14 -30.55 6.41 9.10
N CYS A 15 -30.04 7.37 8.33
CA CYS A 15 -29.04 7.10 7.31
C CYS A 15 -27.76 6.77 8.09
N GLN A 16 -27.52 5.48 8.34
CA GLN A 16 -26.21 5.04 8.80
C GLN A 16 -25.24 5.33 7.66
N PHE A 17 -24.44 6.38 7.82
CA PHE A 17 -23.30 6.65 6.97
C PHE A 17 -22.29 5.53 7.24
N TYR A 18 -22.35 4.47 6.44
CA TYR A 18 -21.23 3.54 6.35
C TYR A 18 -20.05 4.31 5.77
N GLY A 19 -18.97 4.43 6.54
CA GLY A 19 -17.72 4.99 6.04
C GLY A 19 -17.26 4.14 4.84
N GLN A 20 -17.02 4.79 3.71
CA GLN A 20 -16.45 4.10 2.55
C GLN A 20 -14.95 3.84 2.80
N ALA A 21 -14.47 2.69 2.35
CA ALA A 21 -13.05 2.37 2.37
C ALA A 21 -12.27 3.42 1.58
N VAL A 22 -11.25 4.02 2.20
CA VAL A 22 -10.46 5.06 1.55
C VAL A 22 -9.67 4.48 0.38
N GLN A 23 -9.67 5.22 -0.73
CA GLN A 23 -8.88 4.92 -1.91
C GLN A 23 -7.69 5.86 -1.99
N GLU A 24 -6.60 5.37 -2.57
CA GLU A 24 -5.46 6.24 -2.85
C GLU A 24 -5.78 7.21 -3.98
N THR A 25 -5.30 8.43 -3.85
CA THR A 25 -5.31 9.43 -4.91
C THR A 25 -4.04 9.28 -5.75
N ALA A 26 -4.23 9.05 -7.05
CA ALA A 26 -3.15 9.01 -8.03
C ALA A 26 -2.50 10.39 -8.15
N SER A 27 -1.19 10.42 -8.42
CA SER A 27 -0.47 11.68 -8.58
C SER A 27 -0.77 12.33 -9.93
N PRO A 28 -0.69 13.67 -10.02
CA PRO A 28 -0.76 14.37 -11.30
C PRO A 28 0.51 14.09 -12.14
N ASN A 29 0.45 14.41 -13.43
CA ASN A 29 1.49 14.08 -14.40
C ASN A 29 2.86 14.74 -14.14
N TYR A 30 2.90 15.79 -13.31
CA TYR A 30 4.14 16.46 -12.96
C TYR A 30 4.80 15.90 -11.69
N ILE A 31 4.13 15.02 -10.94
CA ILE A 31 4.73 14.30 -9.83
C ILE A 31 5.12 12.89 -10.30
N ARG A 32 6.42 12.59 -10.23
CA ARG A 32 7.03 11.35 -10.72
C ARG A 32 7.82 10.64 -9.63
N THR A 33 8.21 9.40 -9.92
CA THR A 33 9.14 8.61 -9.09
C THR A 33 8.75 8.53 -7.61
N ILE A 34 7.45 8.41 -7.30
CA ILE A 34 7.02 8.27 -5.91
C ILE A 34 7.55 6.93 -5.37
N SER A 35 8.54 7.02 -4.49
CA SER A 35 9.08 5.90 -3.72
C SER A 35 8.56 5.97 -2.30
N PHE A 36 8.00 4.88 -1.80
CA PHE A 36 7.44 4.83 -0.45
C PHE A 36 7.80 3.51 0.22
N THR A 37 8.73 3.59 1.18
CA THR A 37 9.43 2.41 1.69
C THR A 37 9.54 2.44 3.21
N GLY A 38 9.47 1.26 3.81
CA GLY A 38 9.90 1.04 5.18
C GLY A 38 11.40 0.73 5.30
N GLU A 39 11.85 0.50 6.52
CA GLU A 39 13.23 0.14 6.85
C GLU A 39 13.64 -1.30 6.47
N ASN A 40 12.70 -2.13 5.98
CA ASN A 40 12.98 -3.52 5.63
C ASN A 40 13.79 -3.63 4.33
N THR A 41 15.03 -4.12 4.44
CA THR A 41 15.97 -4.27 3.32
C THR A 41 15.77 -5.53 2.49
N GLU A 42 15.09 -6.56 3.01
CA GLU A 42 14.81 -7.79 2.27
C GLU A 42 13.73 -7.57 1.19
N ASN A 43 12.89 -6.55 1.40
CA ASN A 43 11.76 -6.24 0.55
C ASN A 43 11.70 -4.73 0.26
N PRO A 44 12.66 -4.20 -0.51
CA PRO A 44 12.68 -2.79 -0.87
C PRO A 44 11.40 -2.45 -1.65
N GLY A 45 10.77 -1.30 -1.34
CA GLY A 45 9.52 -0.90 -1.96
C GLY A 45 8.25 -1.18 -1.12
N ASN A 46 8.36 -1.90 0.00
CA ASN A 46 7.22 -2.22 0.84
C ASN A 46 7.02 -1.17 1.96
N PRO A 47 5.91 -0.42 2.00
CA PRO A 47 5.61 0.55 3.05
C PRO A 47 4.94 -0.15 4.25
N ILE A 48 5.55 -1.23 4.76
CA ILE A 48 5.14 -1.89 6.00
C ILE A 48 6.30 -1.79 6.98
N ILE A 49 6.06 -1.15 8.12
CA ILE A 49 7.09 -0.87 9.13
C ILE A 49 6.71 -1.45 10.48
N LEU A 50 7.71 -1.83 11.27
CA LEU A 50 7.50 -2.15 12.68
C LEU A 50 7.09 -0.88 13.44
N LEU A 51 6.29 -1.00 14.49
CA LEU A 51 5.99 0.13 15.38
C LEU A 51 7.29 0.73 15.94
N GLY A 52 7.49 2.03 15.73
CA GLY A 52 8.73 2.73 16.06
C GLY A 52 9.81 2.70 14.96
N GLY A 53 9.58 1.96 13.88
CA GLY A 53 10.43 1.94 12.70
C GLY A 53 10.30 3.19 11.82
N THR A 54 11.15 3.27 10.79
CA THR A 54 11.23 4.43 9.90
C THR A 54 10.51 4.20 8.58
N LEU A 55 9.74 5.19 8.16
CA LEU A 55 9.06 5.29 6.87
C LEU A 55 9.71 6.41 6.05
N GLN A 56 10.02 6.13 4.79
CA GLN A 56 10.61 7.08 3.85
C GLN A 56 9.69 7.27 2.65
N LEU A 57 9.44 8.52 2.31
CA LEU A 57 8.75 8.95 1.11
C LEU A 57 9.70 9.83 0.32
N SER A 58 9.85 9.56 -0.97
CA SER A 58 10.46 10.51 -1.91
C SER A 58 9.67 10.59 -3.20
N PHE A 59 9.74 11.74 -3.87
CA PHE A 59 9.09 11.97 -5.16
C PHE A 59 9.74 13.17 -5.87
N ASP A 60 9.57 13.22 -7.19
CA ASP A 60 10.10 14.29 -8.03
C ASP A 60 8.96 15.17 -8.56
N ASP A 61 9.12 16.49 -8.47
CA ASP A 61 8.30 17.45 -9.20
C ASP A 61 9.06 17.93 -10.44
N ILE A 62 8.59 17.53 -11.63
CA ILE A 62 9.26 17.84 -12.90
C ILE A 62 8.97 19.25 -13.43
N ILE A 63 8.17 20.06 -12.72
CA ILE A 63 8.07 21.50 -13.00
C ILE A 63 9.39 22.18 -12.59
N GLY A 64 9.97 21.74 -11.47
CA GLY A 64 11.24 22.24 -10.95
C GLY A 64 11.15 23.64 -10.33
N ASP A 65 10.00 24.04 -9.81
CA ASP A 65 9.72 25.39 -9.29
C ASP A 65 9.75 25.51 -7.75
N GLU A 66 10.48 24.63 -7.05
CA GLU A 66 10.60 24.61 -5.56
C GLU A 66 9.26 24.78 -4.82
N ALA A 67 8.20 24.19 -5.36
CA ALA A 67 6.85 24.29 -4.79
C ALA A 67 6.76 23.81 -3.33
N ASP A 68 5.80 24.39 -2.61
CA ASP A 68 5.53 24.03 -1.22
C ASP A 68 4.55 22.85 -1.16
N TYR A 69 5.04 21.70 -0.68
CA TYR A 69 4.24 20.51 -0.39
C TYR A 69 4.07 20.29 1.11
N TYR A 70 2.89 19.87 1.53
CA TYR A 70 2.51 19.57 2.91
C TYR A 70 2.08 18.12 3.03
N TYR A 71 2.21 17.49 4.20
CA TYR A 71 1.74 16.12 4.40
C TYR A 71 0.85 15.94 5.63
N THR A 72 -0.09 15.00 5.56
CA THR A 72 -0.87 14.53 6.70
C THR A 72 -0.80 13.02 6.84
N VAL A 73 -0.96 12.51 8.07
CA VAL A 73 -1.02 11.08 8.36
C VAL A 73 -2.32 10.75 9.10
N GLU A 74 -3.09 9.83 8.53
CA GLU A 74 -4.40 9.42 9.05
C GLU A 74 -4.43 7.92 9.33
N HIS A 75 -5.01 7.53 10.47
CA HIS A 75 -5.15 6.12 10.87
C HIS A 75 -6.50 5.54 10.40
N TYR A 76 -6.48 4.28 9.98
CA TYR A 76 -7.62 3.55 9.42
C TYR A 76 -7.79 2.17 10.07
N ASN A 77 -9.00 1.65 10.02
CA ASN A 77 -9.31 0.28 10.45
C ASN A 77 -8.83 -0.75 9.41
N PHE A 78 -9.00 -2.04 9.71
CA PHE A 78 -8.62 -3.16 8.84
C PHE A 78 -9.18 -3.04 7.41
N ASP A 79 -10.41 -2.56 7.27
CA ASP A 79 -11.14 -2.40 6.01
C ASP A 79 -10.91 -1.05 5.33
N TRP A 80 -9.91 -0.29 5.79
CA TRP A 80 -9.61 1.07 5.31
C TRP A 80 -10.73 2.09 5.55
N THR A 81 -11.63 1.86 6.52
CA THR A 81 -12.53 2.91 7.02
C THR A 81 -11.82 3.79 8.05
N PRO A 82 -12.15 5.09 8.16
CA PRO A 82 -11.53 5.96 9.17
C PRO A 82 -11.67 5.38 10.57
N SER A 83 -10.58 5.37 11.35
CA SER A 83 -10.67 4.94 12.75
C SER A 83 -11.31 6.03 13.60
N GLN A 84 -11.78 5.65 14.80
CA GLN A 84 -12.30 6.59 15.78
C GLN A 84 -11.19 7.24 16.62
N LEU A 85 -9.93 6.91 16.35
CA LEU A 85 -8.79 7.46 17.08
C LEU A 85 -8.57 8.91 16.67
N SER A 86 -8.49 9.79 17.66
CA SER A 86 -8.00 11.14 17.48
C SER A 86 -6.50 11.13 17.13
N LYS A 87 -6.01 12.17 16.44
CA LYS A 87 -4.59 12.29 16.07
C LYS A 87 -3.64 12.08 17.25
N ASN A 88 -4.00 12.64 18.41
CA ASN A 88 -3.22 12.53 19.64
C ASN A 88 -3.22 11.13 20.24
N GLU A 89 -4.06 10.19 19.80
CA GLU A 89 -4.00 8.79 20.25
C GLU A 89 -2.99 7.98 19.43
N TYR A 90 -2.89 8.23 18.12
CA TYR A 90 -2.05 7.43 17.22
C TYR A 90 -0.73 8.09 16.80
N MET A 91 -0.54 9.39 17.04
CA MET A 91 0.66 10.14 16.63
C MET A 91 1.20 10.99 17.78
N ASP A 92 2.52 11.06 17.89
CA ASP A 92 3.23 12.09 18.68
C ASP A 92 3.77 13.18 17.75
N GLY A 93 3.57 14.44 18.15
CA GLY A 93 3.89 15.60 17.34
C GLY A 93 2.78 16.03 16.39
N PHE A 94 3.17 16.66 15.27
CA PHE A 94 2.26 17.31 14.34
C PHE A 94 2.48 16.84 12.91
N ASP A 95 1.42 16.87 12.12
CA ASP A 95 1.43 16.80 10.66
C ASP A 95 0.83 18.10 10.11
N ASP A 96 0.42 18.13 8.84
CA ASP A 96 0.05 19.34 8.09
C ASP A 96 1.21 20.36 8.06
N LEU A 97 2.39 19.84 7.77
CA LEU A 97 3.64 20.57 7.77
C LEU A 97 4.30 20.50 6.40
N ARG A 98 4.98 21.60 6.05
CA ARG A 98 5.75 21.68 4.81
C ARG A 98 6.89 20.65 4.82
N ILE A 99 7.07 19.95 3.70
CA ILE A 99 8.24 19.14 3.41
C ILE A 99 9.39 20.09 3.10
N THR A 100 10.37 20.17 3.99
CA THR A 100 11.49 21.11 3.88
C THR A 100 12.76 20.49 3.33
N ASN A 101 12.86 19.15 3.29
CA ASN A 101 14.00 18.48 2.69
C ASN A 101 13.71 18.27 1.20
N PHE A 102 14.31 19.11 0.37
CA PHE A 102 14.23 19.00 -1.07
C PHE A 102 15.51 19.49 -1.73
N THR A 103 15.78 19.01 -2.93
CA THR A 103 16.97 19.35 -3.72
C THR A 103 16.60 19.49 -5.18
N ASN A 104 17.19 20.47 -5.88
CA ASN A 104 16.98 20.58 -7.32
C ASN A 104 17.91 19.67 -8.08
N ALA A 105 17.42 19.16 -9.20
CA ALA A 105 18.22 18.44 -10.17
C ALA A 105 19.39 19.31 -10.64
N TYR A 106 20.56 18.68 -10.77
CA TYR A 106 21.78 19.35 -11.19
C TYR A 106 22.32 18.72 -12.48
N ASN A 107 22.55 19.54 -13.51
CA ASN A 107 23.04 19.11 -14.82
C ASN A 107 22.24 17.97 -15.48
N THR A 108 20.92 17.96 -15.29
CA THR A 108 20.00 17.05 -15.98
C THR A 108 19.30 17.75 -17.14
N LEU A 109 18.91 16.99 -18.18
CA LEU A 109 18.12 17.54 -19.30
C LEU A 109 16.68 17.89 -18.85
N GLN A 110 16.08 17.03 -18.02
CA GLN A 110 14.79 17.28 -17.37
C GLN A 110 15.07 17.95 -16.02
N PRO A 111 14.67 19.22 -15.82
CA PRO A 111 14.66 19.84 -14.50
C PRO A 111 13.64 19.11 -13.61
N TYR A 112 13.97 18.93 -12.34
CA TYR A 112 13.02 18.50 -11.32
C TYR A 112 13.47 18.98 -9.95
N THR A 113 12.54 19.03 -9.00
CA THR A 113 12.82 19.19 -7.58
C THR A 113 12.50 17.88 -6.88
N HIS A 114 13.50 17.27 -6.24
CA HIS A 114 13.37 16.03 -5.49
C HIS A 114 12.99 16.34 -4.04
N TYR A 115 11.90 15.75 -3.56
CA TYR A 115 11.40 15.92 -2.19
C TYR A 115 11.60 14.63 -1.40
N GLU A 116 11.97 14.78 -0.13
CA GLU A 116 12.13 13.67 0.79
C GLU A 116 11.41 13.94 2.11
N LEU A 117 10.73 12.93 2.63
CA LEU A 117 10.09 12.93 3.93
C LEU A 117 10.43 11.63 4.65
N SER A 118 10.91 11.77 5.89
CA SER A 118 11.09 10.65 6.82
C SER A 118 10.11 10.80 7.99
N ILE A 119 9.52 9.69 8.42
CA ILE A 119 8.75 9.60 9.66
C ILE A 119 9.36 8.44 10.46
N PRO A 120 9.84 8.65 11.69
CA PRO A 120 9.73 9.89 12.47
C PRO A 120 10.68 11.02 12.00
N ASN A 121 10.33 12.26 12.36
CA ASN A 121 11.16 13.46 12.21
C ASN A 121 10.97 14.44 13.38
N ASN A 122 11.63 15.61 13.31
CA ASN A 122 11.59 16.63 14.38
C ASN A 122 10.19 17.14 14.74
N ARG A 123 9.20 16.94 13.87
CA ARG A 123 7.83 17.44 14.04
C ARG A 123 6.81 16.31 14.17
N THR A 124 6.85 15.29 13.31
CA THR A 124 6.09 14.03 13.46
C THR A 124 7.00 13.02 14.16
N LYS A 125 6.95 13.00 15.49
CA LYS A 125 7.98 12.34 16.32
C LYS A 125 7.83 10.84 16.40
N ALA A 126 6.60 10.32 16.37
CA ALA A 126 6.35 8.89 16.42
C ALA A 126 4.91 8.56 15.99
N LEU A 127 4.74 7.35 15.45
CA LEU A 127 3.43 6.68 15.42
C LEU A 127 3.35 5.79 16.67
N LYS A 128 2.22 5.86 17.38
CA LYS A 128 2.07 5.28 18.72
C LYS A 128 1.31 3.96 18.75
N VAL A 129 0.63 3.62 17.67
CA VAL A 129 -0.19 2.40 17.56
C VAL A 129 0.11 1.71 16.24
N SER A 130 -0.06 0.39 16.22
CA SER A 130 -0.10 -0.37 14.96
C SER A 130 -1.42 -0.12 14.23
N GLY A 131 -1.44 -0.45 12.94
CA GLY A 131 -2.64 -0.34 12.12
C GLY A 131 -2.36 0.11 10.70
N ASN A 132 -3.45 0.44 10.00
CA ASN A 132 -3.41 0.96 8.65
C ASN A 132 -3.31 2.48 8.68
N TYR A 133 -2.48 3.04 7.82
CA TYR A 133 -2.29 4.48 7.71
C TYR A 133 -2.33 4.95 6.26
N LEU A 134 -2.80 6.17 6.06
CA LEU A 134 -2.75 6.87 4.78
C LEU A 134 -1.94 8.15 4.93
N LEU A 135 -0.85 8.25 4.17
CA LEU A 135 -0.10 9.48 4.01
C LEU A 135 -0.69 10.24 2.81
N LYS A 136 -1.04 11.51 3.03
CA LYS A 136 -1.54 12.41 1.99
C LYS A 136 -0.56 13.56 1.80
N VAL A 137 -0.32 13.94 0.55
CA VAL A 137 0.50 15.10 0.18
C VAL A 137 -0.36 16.16 -0.48
N PHE A 138 -0.25 17.41 -0.04
CA PHE A 138 -1.02 18.55 -0.50
C PHE A 138 -0.10 19.64 -1.06
N ASN A 139 -0.60 20.45 -1.99
CA ASN A 139 0.09 21.65 -2.46
C ASN A 139 -0.17 22.85 -1.53
N ALA A 140 0.41 24.00 -1.85
CA ALA A 140 0.23 25.26 -1.11
C ALA A 140 -1.23 25.73 -0.99
N ASN A 141 -2.09 25.34 -1.94
CA ASN A 141 -3.52 25.66 -1.93
C ASN A 141 -4.35 24.68 -1.07
N ARG A 142 -3.70 23.73 -0.38
CA ARG A 142 -4.33 22.63 0.37
C ARG A 142 -5.12 21.65 -0.50
N GLU A 143 -4.78 21.56 -1.78
CA GLU A 143 -5.36 20.58 -2.68
C GLU A 143 -4.57 19.27 -2.59
N LEU A 144 -5.27 18.15 -2.52
CA LEU A 144 -4.64 16.82 -2.44
C LEU A 144 -3.96 16.49 -3.76
N VAL A 145 -2.65 16.27 -3.71
CA VAL A 145 -1.80 15.96 -4.88
C VAL A 145 -1.76 14.45 -5.09
N PHE A 146 -1.43 13.69 -4.04
CA PHE A 146 -1.49 12.24 -4.06
C PHE A 146 -1.59 11.67 -2.64
N SER A 147 -1.88 10.38 -2.53
CA SER A 147 -1.79 9.67 -1.25
C SER A 147 -1.25 8.26 -1.41
N ARG A 148 -0.65 7.72 -0.35
CA ARG A 148 -0.14 6.34 -0.29
C ARG A 148 -0.47 5.68 1.05
N LYS A 149 -0.91 4.43 0.97
CA LYS A 149 -1.20 3.54 2.09
C LYS A 149 0.09 2.94 2.62
N PHE A 150 0.18 2.81 3.93
CA PHE A 150 1.23 2.07 4.61
C PHE A 150 0.64 1.38 5.84
N MET A 151 1.37 0.41 6.38
CA MET A 151 0.94 -0.30 7.59
C MET A 151 2.03 -0.28 8.64
N VAL A 152 1.62 -0.19 9.89
CA VAL A 152 2.48 -0.30 11.05
C VAL A 152 2.10 -1.58 11.79
N TYR A 153 3.05 -2.47 12.03
CA TYR A 153 2.79 -3.74 12.71
C TYR A 153 3.53 -3.87 14.04
N GLU A 154 3.07 -4.79 14.88
CA GLU A 154 3.70 -5.17 16.14
C GLU A 154 3.95 -6.68 16.15
N ASN A 155 5.05 -7.10 16.78
CA ASN A 155 5.48 -8.50 16.84
C ASN A 155 4.88 -9.26 18.04
N PHE A 156 3.54 -9.30 18.15
CA PHE A 156 2.85 -10.07 19.20
C PHE A 156 2.51 -11.51 18.80
N ALA A 157 2.58 -11.82 17.51
CA ALA A 157 2.32 -13.14 16.98
C ALA A 157 3.34 -13.47 15.87
N GLN A 158 3.77 -14.74 15.85
CA GLN A 158 4.64 -15.26 14.81
C GLN A 158 3.77 -15.81 13.68
N VAL A 159 3.99 -15.31 12.47
CA VAL A 159 3.34 -15.81 11.26
C VAL A 159 4.32 -16.73 10.53
N SER A 160 3.91 -17.98 10.29
CA SER A 160 4.64 -18.93 9.45
C SER A 160 3.84 -19.18 8.20
N ALA A 161 4.40 -18.91 7.02
CA ALA A 161 3.72 -19.07 5.74
C ALA A 161 4.52 -19.96 4.78
N GLN A 162 3.81 -20.69 3.92
CA GLN A 162 4.38 -21.48 2.84
C GLN A 162 3.47 -21.38 1.62
N VAL A 163 4.09 -21.26 0.44
CA VAL A 163 3.39 -21.33 -0.83
C VAL A 163 3.35 -22.79 -1.30
N LYS A 164 2.17 -23.26 -1.70
CA LYS A 164 1.94 -24.60 -2.25
C LYS A 164 1.27 -24.52 -3.60
N ARG A 165 1.39 -25.60 -4.38
CA ARG A 165 0.59 -25.77 -5.60
C ARG A 165 -0.88 -25.98 -5.23
N SER A 166 -1.77 -25.52 -6.10
CA SER A 166 -3.20 -25.81 -5.98
C SER A 166 -3.46 -27.31 -5.93
N ARG A 167 -4.43 -27.73 -5.11
CA ARG A 167 -4.96 -29.10 -5.12
C ARG A 167 -5.99 -29.33 -6.23
N ASP A 168 -6.56 -28.25 -6.76
CA ASP A 168 -7.42 -28.30 -7.93
C ASP A 168 -6.58 -28.63 -9.16
N LEU A 169 -6.84 -29.80 -9.76
CA LEU A 169 -6.13 -30.30 -10.94
C LEU A 169 -6.30 -29.38 -12.14
N GLU A 170 -7.40 -28.63 -12.22
CA GLU A 170 -7.63 -27.65 -13.28
C GLU A 170 -6.60 -26.51 -13.19
N PHE A 171 -6.25 -26.05 -11.98
CA PHE A 171 -5.41 -24.88 -11.75
C PHE A 171 -4.03 -25.20 -11.14
N ILE A 172 -3.61 -26.47 -11.14
CA ILE A 172 -2.38 -26.94 -10.47
C ILE A 172 -1.08 -26.31 -11.01
N ASN A 173 -1.10 -25.83 -12.25
CA ASN A 173 0.02 -25.15 -12.90
C ASN A 173 -0.13 -23.62 -12.92
N GLU A 174 -1.28 -23.10 -12.48
CA GLU A 174 -1.65 -21.68 -12.69
C GLU A 174 -1.88 -20.93 -11.37
N LYS A 175 -2.20 -21.63 -10.29
CA LYS A 175 -2.47 -21.03 -8.97
C LYS A 175 -1.47 -21.46 -7.91
N GLN A 176 -1.17 -20.50 -7.04
CA GLN A 176 -0.30 -20.63 -5.89
C GLN A 176 -1.14 -20.42 -4.62
N VAL A 177 -1.17 -21.41 -3.74
CA VAL A 177 -1.96 -21.41 -2.50
C VAL A 177 -1.07 -21.03 -1.33
N VAL A 178 -1.49 -20.04 -0.55
CA VAL A 178 -0.77 -19.63 0.65
C VAL A 178 -1.35 -20.35 1.86
N ASN A 179 -0.58 -21.28 2.43
CA ASN A 179 -0.90 -21.90 3.71
C ASN A 179 -0.09 -21.22 4.79
N PHE A 180 -0.74 -20.83 5.88
CA PHE A 180 -0.06 -20.12 6.96
C PHE A 180 -0.63 -20.47 8.32
N SER A 181 0.12 -20.13 9.35
CA SER A 181 -0.31 -20.20 10.73
C SER A 181 0.10 -18.95 11.48
N ILE A 182 -0.68 -18.62 12.51
CA ILE A 182 -0.44 -17.50 13.41
C ILE A 182 -0.32 -18.09 14.81
N ASN A 183 0.89 -18.06 15.36
CA ASN A 183 1.17 -18.54 16.72
C ASN A 183 1.37 -17.36 17.66
N SER A 184 0.66 -17.34 18.78
CA SER A 184 0.78 -16.30 19.79
C SER A 184 0.86 -16.92 21.18
N PRO A 185 2.02 -17.49 21.57
CA PRO A 185 2.16 -18.20 22.84
C PRO A 185 2.08 -17.25 24.05
N ASP A 186 2.55 -16.01 23.88
CA ASP A 186 2.64 -15.01 24.95
C ASP A 186 1.44 -14.05 24.98
N PHE A 187 0.50 -14.15 24.03
CA PHE A 187 -0.68 -13.28 23.94
C PHE A 187 -1.96 -14.07 23.61
N ILE A 188 -2.94 -13.99 24.50
CA ILE A 188 -4.20 -14.75 24.36
C ILE A 188 -5.13 -14.06 23.36
N LEU A 189 -5.26 -14.66 22.18
CA LEU A 189 -6.22 -14.26 21.14
C LEU A 189 -7.65 -14.67 21.55
N LYS A 190 -8.40 -13.75 22.14
CA LYS A 190 -9.81 -13.97 22.50
C LYS A 190 -10.67 -14.00 21.24
N ASN A 191 -11.56 -14.99 21.14
CA ASN A 191 -12.51 -15.15 20.02
C ASN A 191 -11.83 -14.96 18.64
N PRO A 192 -10.82 -15.78 18.31
CA PRO A 192 -9.94 -15.54 17.16
C PRO A 192 -10.69 -15.54 15.83
N GLU A 193 -11.77 -16.31 15.69
CA GLU A 193 -12.61 -16.32 14.48
C GLU A 193 -13.22 -14.95 14.15
N ASN A 194 -13.47 -14.12 15.16
CA ASN A 194 -14.08 -12.80 15.00
C ASN A 194 -13.06 -11.65 15.10
N ASN A 195 -12.03 -11.82 15.93
CA ASN A 195 -11.09 -10.76 16.28
C ASN A 195 -9.79 -10.79 15.47
N VAL A 196 -9.40 -11.94 14.94
CA VAL A 196 -8.22 -12.05 14.06
C VAL A 196 -8.71 -11.92 12.63
N ARG A 197 -8.33 -10.82 11.98
CA ARG A 197 -8.60 -10.57 10.56
C ARG A 197 -7.31 -10.62 9.79
N VAL A 198 -7.30 -11.37 8.70
CA VAL A 198 -6.09 -11.58 7.89
C VAL A 198 -6.23 -10.90 6.55
N LEU A 199 -5.15 -10.25 6.12
CA LEU A 199 -4.95 -9.78 4.75
C LEU A 199 -3.76 -10.52 4.16
N LEU A 200 -3.97 -11.19 3.02
CA LEU A 200 -2.90 -11.74 2.19
C LEU A 200 -2.74 -10.86 0.95
N MET A 201 -1.51 -10.48 0.63
CA MET A 201 -1.20 -9.70 -0.56
C MET A 201 -0.10 -10.36 -1.37
N GLN A 202 -0.25 -10.36 -2.69
CA GLN A 202 0.78 -10.79 -3.63
C GLN A 202 1.55 -9.55 -4.11
N ASN A 203 2.88 -9.58 -4.04
CA ASN A 203 3.76 -8.54 -4.57
C ASN A 203 3.36 -7.11 -4.15
N TYR A 204 2.98 -6.92 -2.88
CA TYR A 204 2.54 -5.63 -2.32
C TYR A 204 1.33 -4.99 -2.99
N ASN A 205 0.55 -5.75 -3.77
CA ASN A 205 -0.63 -5.25 -4.44
C ASN A 205 -1.90 -5.42 -3.58
N LEU A 206 -2.31 -4.34 -2.92
CA LEU A 206 -3.55 -4.30 -2.13
C LEU A 206 -4.82 -4.47 -2.96
N LYS A 207 -4.79 -4.20 -4.27
CA LYS A 207 -5.99 -4.30 -5.13
C LYS A 207 -6.42 -5.74 -5.36
N SER A 208 -5.47 -6.68 -5.31
CA SER A 208 -5.71 -8.12 -5.46
C SER A 208 -5.62 -8.86 -4.13
N ALA A 209 -5.66 -8.15 -3.00
CA ALA A 209 -5.52 -8.77 -1.69
C ALA A 209 -6.72 -9.67 -1.35
N ILE A 210 -6.44 -10.80 -0.70
CA ILE A 210 -7.45 -11.70 -0.13
C ILE A 210 -7.64 -11.29 1.33
N LEU A 211 -8.90 -11.06 1.72
CA LEU A 211 -9.26 -10.47 3.02
C LEU A 211 -10.13 -11.41 3.85
N ASP A 212 -10.03 -11.25 5.17
CA ASP A 212 -10.92 -11.82 6.19
C ASP A 212 -11.06 -13.35 6.14
N LEU A 213 -9.97 -14.05 5.80
CA LEU A 213 -9.88 -15.49 5.97
C LEU A 213 -9.99 -15.85 7.46
N LYS A 214 -10.72 -16.94 7.75
CA LYS A 214 -10.92 -17.44 9.11
C LYS A 214 -9.98 -18.61 9.41
N PRO A 215 -9.57 -18.82 10.67
CA PRO A 215 -8.81 -20.02 11.00
C PRO A 215 -9.69 -21.24 10.75
N GLN A 216 -9.14 -22.28 10.11
CA GLN A 216 -9.87 -23.53 9.91
C GLN A 216 -9.87 -24.39 11.19
N TYR A 217 -8.79 -24.31 11.96
CA TYR A 217 -8.68 -24.97 13.26
C TYR A 217 -7.59 -24.30 14.10
N THR A 218 -7.65 -24.54 15.42
CA THR A 218 -6.69 -24.03 16.40
C THR A 218 -6.02 -25.21 17.11
N ILE A 219 -4.70 -25.18 17.24
CA ILE A 219 -3.93 -26.15 18.04
C ILE A 219 -3.18 -25.37 19.12
N ALA A 220 -3.56 -25.56 20.38
CA ALA A 220 -3.04 -24.76 21.50
C ALA A 220 -3.20 -23.25 21.25
N SER A 221 -2.10 -22.53 21.03
CA SER A 221 -2.05 -21.08 20.74
C SER A 221 -1.90 -20.75 19.25
N GLU A 222 -1.92 -21.77 18.38
CA GLU A 222 -1.66 -21.63 16.95
C GLU A 222 -2.95 -21.71 16.14
N LEU A 223 -3.26 -20.64 15.40
CA LEU A 223 -4.35 -20.57 14.44
C LEU A 223 -3.86 -21.07 13.08
N ILE A 224 -4.56 -22.04 12.48
CA ILE A 224 -4.13 -22.69 11.25
C ILE A 224 -5.04 -22.34 10.07
N TYR A 225 -4.42 -21.92 8.96
CA TYR A 225 -5.06 -21.53 7.72
C TYR A 225 -4.48 -22.37 6.57
N LYS A 226 -5.14 -23.49 6.26
CA LYS A 226 -4.78 -24.44 5.19
C LYS A 226 -5.90 -24.55 4.17
N TYR A 227 -6.31 -23.40 3.64
CA TYR A 227 -7.28 -23.33 2.56
C TYR A 227 -6.72 -23.94 1.28
N ASP A 228 -7.60 -24.52 0.46
CA ASP A 228 -7.20 -25.09 -0.83
C ASP A 228 -7.47 -24.12 -1.99
N ALA A 229 -8.45 -23.22 -1.85
CA ALA A 229 -8.85 -22.29 -2.90
C ALA A 229 -8.91 -20.82 -2.45
N GLU A 230 -9.34 -20.56 -1.22
CA GLU A 230 -9.64 -19.22 -0.71
C GLU A 230 -8.40 -18.38 -0.46
N SER A 231 -7.25 -19.01 -0.21
CA SER A 231 -5.94 -18.36 -0.11
C SER A 231 -5.10 -18.49 -1.38
N ALA A 232 -5.73 -18.81 -2.52
CA ALA A 232 -5.04 -19.00 -3.79
C ALA A 232 -4.92 -17.71 -4.60
N PHE A 233 -3.71 -17.39 -5.04
CA PHE A 233 -3.41 -16.36 -6.04
C PHE A 233 -3.14 -16.99 -7.40
N TRP A 234 -3.41 -16.24 -8.47
CA TRP A 234 -2.86 -16.57 -9.78
C TRP A 234 -1.34 -16.41 -9.73
N GLY A 235 -0.60 -17.41 -10.24
CA GLY A 235 0.86 -17.43 -10.20
C GLY A 235 1.50 -16.31 -11.03
N GLY A 236 0.79 -15.82 -12.06
CA GLY A 236 1.30 -14.78 -12.95
C GLY A 236 2.55 -15.25 -13.70
N ASN A 237 3.43 -14.30 -14.01
CA ASN A 237 4.76 -14.56 -14.57
C ASN A 237 5.73 -13.50 -14.02
N GLU A 238 7.02 -13.73 -14.15
CA GLU A 238 8.05 -12.78 -13.71
C GLU A 238 7.88 -11.42 -14.41
N PHE A 239 8.17 -10.34 -13.68
CA PHE A 239 8.11 -8.99 -14.23
C PHE A 239 9.11 -8.82 -15.38
N LEU A 240 8.69 -8.08 -16.40
CA LEU A 240 9.62 -7.62 -17.43
C LEU A 240 10.51 -6.52 -16.82
N GLN A 241 11.75 -6.43 -17.30
CA GLN A 241 12.74 -5.48 -16.84
C GLN A 241 13.42 -4.80 -18.01
N PHE A 242 13.97 -3.62 -17.76
CA PHE A 242 14.96 -2.97 -18.62
C PHE A 242 15.85 -2.12 -17.72
N ASP A 243 17.06 -1.79 -18.20
CA ASP A 243 18.03 -0.97 -17.47
C ASP A 243 18.58 0.10 -18.42
N ASP A 244 18.44 1.36 -18.03
CA ASP A 244 18.84 2.56 -18.77
C ASP A 244 19.90 3.41 -18.02
N LYS A 245 20.69 2.77 -17.14
CA LYS A 245 21.81 3.42 -16.40
C LYS A 245 22.73 4.31 -17.27
N ASP A 246 22.98 3.92 -18.52
CA ASP A 246 23.60 4.79 -19.53
C ASP A 246 22.55 5.22 -20.54
N LEU A 247 22.13 6.50 -20.42
CA LEU A 247 21.08 7.11 -21.25
C LEU A 247 21.39 7.13 -22.76
N ARG A 248 22.61 6.78 -23.17
CA ARG A 248 23.04 6.78 -24.58
C ARG A 248 23.21 5.37 -25.14
N ALA A 249 23.14 4.35 -24.29
CA ALA A 249 23.45 2.98 -24.67
C ALA A 249 22.18 2.16 -24.90
N THR A 250 22.23 1.31 -25.92
CA THR A 250 21.31 0.19 -26.06
C THR A 250 21.75 -0.95 -25.14
N THR A 251 20.80 -1.66 -24.55
CA THR A 251 21.01 -2.85 -23.73
C THR A 251 20.28 -4.04 -24.35
N ALA A 252 20.18 -5.18 -23.64
CA ALA A 252 19.47 -6.35 -24.13
C ALA A 252 17.97 -6.07 -24.39
N ASP A 253 17.37 -5.17 -23.60
CA ASP A 253 15.94 -4.86 -23.64
C ASP A 253 15.63 -3.56 -24.41
N ILE A 254 16.65 -2.75 -24.71
CA ILE A 254 16.53 -1.45 -25.40
C ILE A 254 16.99 -1.59 -26.86
N ALA A 255 16.07 -1.44 -27.81
CA ALA A 255 16.31 -1.60 -29.24
C ALA A 255 17.02 -0.40 -29.88
N SER A 256 16.61 0.80 -29.50
CA SER A 256 17.23 2.04 -29.96
C SER A 256 17.09 3.16 -28.92
N VAL A 257 18.00 4.12 -29.00
CA VAL A 257 17.99 5.33 -28.19
C VAL A 257 18.08 6.53 -29.13
N GLU A 258 17.18 7.49 -28.96
CA GLU A 258 17.16 8.74 -29.71
C GLU A 258 17.19 9.92 -28.74
N LEU A 259 17.88 10.98 -29.12
CA LEU A 259 17.88 12.24 -28.37
C LEU A 259 17.08 13.28 -29.16
N ASP A 260 16.00 13.77 -28.57
CA ASP A 260 15.28 14.97 -29.00
C ASP A 260 15.46 16.06 -27.92
N GLU A 261 14.40 16.51 -27.25
CA GLU A 261 14.51 17.33 -26.03
C GLU A 261 15.02 16.50 -24.83
N LEU A 262 14.58 15.24 -24.74
CA LEU A 262 15.01 14.24 -23.76
C LEU A 262 15.48 12.96 -24.47
N TYR A 263 16.15 12.07 -23.73
CA TYR A 263 16.47 10.74 -24.22
C TYR A 263 15.22 9.87 -24.27
N HIS A 264 14.97 9.29 -25.45
CA HIS A 264 13.88 8.35 -25.68
C HIS A 264 14.48 6.95 -25.87
N HIS A 265 14.12 6.03 -24.96
CA HIS A 265 14.52 4.62 -25.04
C HIS A 265 13.37 3.81 -25.64
N PHE A 266 13.61 3.22 -26.80
CA PHE A 266 12.63 2.33 -27.45
C PHE A 266 12.96 0.89 -27.08
N LEU A 267 12.08 0.26 -26.32
CA LEU A 267 12.23 -1.14 -25.91
C LEU A 267 11.93 -2.09 -27.07
N TYR A 268 12.52 -3.29 -27.04
CA TYR A 268 12.09 -4.35 -27.94
C TYR A 268 10.61 -4.70 -27.69
N THR A 269 9.90 -5.09 -28.75
CA THR A 269 8.49 -5.48 -28.63
C THR A 269 8.36 -6.81 -27.90
N ASP A 270 7.76 -6.77 -26.72
CA ASP A 270 7.40 -7.96 -25.96
C ASP A 270 6.30 -8.78 -26.66
N ARG A 271 6.42 -10.10 -26.58
CA ARG A 271 5.39 -11.03 -27.04
C ARG A 271 4.55 -11.53 -25.88
N THR A 272 3.31 -11.89 -26.16
CA THR A 272 2.49 -12.58 -25.15
C THR A 272 3.17 -13.89 -24.73
N ARG A 273 3.34 -14.07 -23.41
CA ARG A 273 3.84 -15.31 -22.81
C ARG A 273 2.70 -16.28 -22.47
N ASN A 274 1.45 -15.89 -22.63
CA ASN A 274 0.30 -16.76 -22.37
C ASN A 274 0.30 -17.96 -23.33
N GLY A 275 0.08 -19.17 -22.79
CA GLY A 275 0.10 -20.43 -23.55
C GLY A 275 1.50 -20.97 -23.85
N ASN A 276 2.57 -20.27 -23.48
CA ASN A 276 3.93 -20.77 -23.61
C ASN A 276 4.41 -21.40 -22.29
N PRO A 277 5.35 -22.37 -22.32
CA PRO A 277 5.99 -22.87 -21.12
C PRO A 277 6.68 -21.74 -20.32
N TYR A 278 6.72 -21.88 -19.00
CA TYR A 278 7.46 -20.98 -18.12
C TYR A 278 8.96 -20.98 -18.45
N THR A 279 9.58 -19.81 -18.43
CA THR A 279 11.00 -19.56 -18.73
C THR A 279 11.61 -18.64 -17.70
#